data_AF-A0A2I0JZ27-F1
#
_entry.id   AF-A0A2I0JZ27-F1
#
_cell.length_a   1.000
_cell.length_b   1.000
_cell.length_c   1.000
_cell.angle_alpha   90.00
_cell.angle_beta   90.00
_cell.angle_gamma   90.00
#
_symmetry.space_group_name_H-M   'P 1'
#
loop_
_entity.id
_entity.type
_entity.pdbx_description
1 polymer ?
#
loop_
_entity_poly.entity_id
_entity_poly.type
_entity_poly.pdbx_seq_one_letter_code
_entity_poly.pdbx_strand_id
1 'polypeptide(L)'
;MAILDVLSNHSPDEEYLGENAEPAWKEDPIINAAFERFNGRLKEIEGIIDARNQDMKLKNRNGAGVMPYELLKPFSKSGVTGQGVPYSISI
;
A
#
# COMPACT_ATOMS: atom_id res chain seq x y z
N MET A 1 1.69 -14.84 20.27
CA MET A 1 1.48 -14.68 18.82
C MET A 1 0.12 -14.10 18.46
N ALA A 2 -0.97 -14.45 19.16
CA ALA A 2 -2.32 -13.96 18.82
C ALA A 2 -2.47 -12.43 18.68
N ILE A 3 -1.85 -11.63 19.56
CA ILE A 3 -1.97 -10.16 19.49
C ILE A 3 -1.34 -9.61 18.20
N LEU A 4 -0.12 -10.05 17.87
CA LEU A 4 0.56 -9.59 16.66
C LEU A 4 -0.19 -10.01 15.40
N ASP A 5 -0.79 -11.19 15.40
CA ASP A 5 -1.59 -11.70 14.28
C ASP A 5 -2.83 -10.82 14.05
N VAL A 6 -3.50 -10.40 15.12
CA VAL A 6 -4.63 -9.45 15.05
C VAL A 6 -4.18 -8.08 14.55
N LEU A 7 -3.10 -7.52 15.11
CA LEU A 7 -2.61 -6.19 14.75
C LEU A 7 -1.98 -6.11 13.35
N SER A 8 -1.59 -7.25 12.77
CA SER A 8 -0.99 -7.32 11.42
C SER A 8 -2.01 -7.68 10.33
N ASN A 9 -3.28 -7.79 10.68
CA ASN A 9 -4.33 -8.27 9.78
C ASN A 9 -5.13 -7.09 9.21
N HIS A 10 -5.15 -7.00 7.89
CA HIS A 10 -5.97 -6.01 7.19
C HIS A 10 -7.43 -6.46 7.15
N SER A 11 -8.34 -5.60 7.62
CA SER A 11 -9.78 -5.83 7.52
C SER A 11 -10.22 -6.01 6.05
N PRO A 12 -11.24 -6.85 5.77
CA PRO A 12 -11.90 -6.87 4.46
C PRO A 12 -12.48 -5.51 4.01
N ASP A 13 -12.80 -4.67 4.98
CA ASP A 13 -13.39 -3.33 4.76
C ASP A 13 -12.34 -2.21 4.88
N GLU A 14 -11.04 -2.54 4.84
CA GLU A 14 -9.97 -1.54 4.94
C GLU A 14 -9.94 -0.61 3.72
N GLU A 15 -9.70 0.68 3.97
CA GLU A 15 -9.52 1.68 2.91
C GLU A 15 -8.04 2.02 2.77
N TYR A 16 -7.47 1.75 1.59
CA TYR A 16 -6.07 2.02 1.34
C TYR A 16 -5.84 3.45 0.86
N LEU A 17 -4.61 3.93 1.09
CA LEU A 17 -4.18 5.25 0.68
C LEU A 17 -4.45 5.47 -0.82
N GLY A 18 -5.22 6.51 -1.13
CA GLY A 18 -5.51 6.90 -2.50
C GLY A 18 -6.40 5.94 -3.28
N GLU A 19 -7.02 4.94 -2.64
CA GLU A 19 -7.93 4.00 -3.29
C GLU A 19 -9.30 4.63 -3.57
N ASN A 20 -9.93 5.18 -2.53
CA ASN A 20 -11.27 5.76 -2.61
C ASN A 20 -11.21 7.28 -2.47
N ALA A 21 -11.73 7.99 -3.47
CA ALA A 21 -11.92 9.44 -3.38
C ALA A 21 -13.25 9.75 -2.70
N GLU A 22 -13.26 10.70 -1.77
CA GLU A 22 -14.47 11.25 -1.16
C GLU A 22 -15.43 11.76 -2.26
N PRO A 23 -16.74 11.45 -2.20
CA PRO A 23 -17.73 11.94 -3.15
C PRO A 23 -17.63 13.44 -3.46
N ALA A 24 -17.44 14.28 -2.43
CA ALA A 24 -17.31 15.73 -2.61
C ALA A 24 -16.08 16.13 -3.46
N TRP A 25 -15.01 15.34 -3.42
CA TRP A 25 -13.82 15.59 -4.25
C TRP A 25 -14.05 15.27 -5.72
N LYS A 26 -14.94 14.29 -6.01
CA LYS A 26 -15.29 13.91 -7.38
C LYS A 26 -16.16 14.96 -8.08
N GLU A 27 -16.91 15.74 -7.31
CA GLU A 27 -17.77 16.82 -7.84
C GLU A 27 -16.96 18.04 -8.32
N ASP A 28 -15.81 18.32 -7.70
CA ASP A 28 -14.88 19.36 -8.15
C ASP A 28 -13.88 18.78 -9.18
N PRO A 29 -13.90 19.23 -10.45
CA PRO A 29 -13.01 18.67 -11.47
C PRO A 29 -11.52 18.83 -11.18
N ILE A 30 -11.13 19.90 -10.47
CA ILE A 30 -9.73 20.18 -10.15
C ILE A 30 -9.26 19.23 -9.04
N ILE A 31 -10.07 19.07 -8.00
CA ILE A 31 -9.74 18.16 -6.89
C ILE A 31 -9.74 16.71 -7.38
N ASN A 32 -10.73 16.31 -8.19
CA ASN A 32 -10.79 14.97 -8.77
C ASN A 32 -9.55 14.67 -9.62
N ALA A 33 -9.14 15.58 -10.50
CA ALA A 33 -7.94 15.41 -11.31
C ALA A 33 -6.65 15.31 -10.46
N ALA A 34 -6.58 16.06 -9.36
CA ALA A 34 -5.46 15.97 -8.42
C ALA A 34 -5.42 14.60 -7.70
N PHE A 35 -6.59 14.08 -7.30
CA PHE A 35 -6.70 12.76 -6.68
C PHE A 35 -6.34 11.63 -7.64
N GLU A 36 -6.81 11.68 -8.89
CA GLU A 36 -6.45 10.71 -9.93
C GLU A 36 -4.94 10.71 -10.20
N ARG A 37 -4.31 11.90 -10.25
CA ARG A 37 -2.85 12.00 -10.36
C ARG A 37 -2.16 11.36 -9.15
N PHE A 38 -2.68 11.59 -7.94
CA PHE A 38 -2.13 10.99 -6.73
C PHE A 38 -2.23 9.46 -6.77
N ASN A 39 -3.39 8.88 -7.09
CA ASN A 39 -3.58 7.44 -7.25
C ASN A 39 -2.62 6.86 -8.32
N GLY A 40 -2.48 7.53 -9.46
CA GLY A 40 -1.54 7.13 -10.51
C GLY A 40 -0.10 7.06 -10.03
N ARG A 41 0.35 8.04 -9.22
CA ARG A 41 1.69 8.05 -8.63
C ARG A 41 1.89 6.93 -7.60
N LEU A 42 0.86 6.53 -6.86
CA LEU A 42 0.93 5.39 -5.94
C LEU A 42 1.16 4.08 -6.71
N LYS A 43 0.44 3.87 -7.83
CA LYS A 43 0.65 2.71 -8.72
C LYS A 43 2.06 2.68 -9.30
N GLU A 44 2.63 3.84 -9.67
CA GLU A 44 4.02 3.93 -10.10
C GLU A 44 5.00 3.54 -8.98
N ILE A 45 4.76 4.00 -7.74
CA ILE A 45 5.58 3.66 -6.57
C ILE A 45 5.55 2.15 -6.30
N GLU A 46 4.39 1.51 -6.44
CA GLU A 46 4.27 0.06 -6.31
C GLU A 46 5.23 -0.68 -7.25
N GLY A 47 5.24 -0.31 -8.54
CA GLY A 47 6.17 -0.87 -9.53
C GLY A 47 7.64 -0.55 -9.24
N ILE A 48 7.94 0.63 -8.67
CA ILE A 48 9.30 0.99 -8.24
C ILE A 48 9.75 0.09 -7.07
N ILE A 49 8.87 -0.22 -6.13
CA ILE A 49 9.17 -1.13 -5.01
C ILE A 49 9.45 -2.53 -5.55
N ASP A 50 8.62 -3.03 -6.47
CA ASP A 50 8.83 -4.34 -7.09
C ASP A 50 10.18 -4.41 -7.82
N ALA A 51 10.51 -3.39 -8.63
CA ALA A 51 11.79 -3.31 -9.33
C ALA A 51 12.98 -3.27 -8.35
N ARG A 52 12.86 -2.52 -7.24
CA ARG A 52 13.91 -2.45 -6.21
C ARG A 52 14.06 -3.76 -5.44
N ASN A 53 12.98 -4.50 -5.22
CA ASN A 53 13.04 -5.82 -4.60
C ASN A 53 13.74 -6.82 -5.53
N GLN A 54 13.71 -6.64 -6.85
CA GLN A 54 14.41 -7.50 -7.80
C GLN A 54 15.88 -7.10 -8.05
N ASP A 55 16.29 -5.89 -7.64
CA ASP A 55 17.66 -5.43 -7.83
C ASP A 55 18.64 -6.09 -6.83
N MET A 56 19.44 -7.04 -7.32
CA MET A 56 20.46 -7.75 -6.54
C MET A 56 21.54 -6.84 -5.92
N LYS A 57 21.69 -5.59 -6.41
CA LYS A 57 22.59 -4.60 -5.77
C LYS A 57 22.03 -4.11 -4.45
N LEU A 58 20.71 -4.14 -4.26
CA LEU A 58 20.01 -3.69 -3.06
C LEU A 58 19.84 -4.84 -2.05
N LYS A 59 20.93 -5.19 -1.35
CA LYS A 59 21.02 -6.38 -0.49
C LYS A 59 20.08 -6.40 0.74
N ASN A 60 19.49 -5.26 1.10
CA ASN A 60 18.60 -5.13 2.26
C ASN A 60 17.11 -5.16 1.88
N ARG A 61 16.77 -5.72 0.71
CA ARG A 61 15.38 -5.78 0.20
C ARG A 61 14.75 -7.16 0.32
N ASN A 62 15.52 -8.23 0.09
CA ASN A 62 15.15 -9.63 0.31
C ASN A 62 16.41 -10.50 0.42
N GLY A 63 16.22 -11.75 0.80
CA GLY A 63 17.32 -12.71 0.94
C GLY A 63 16.84 -14.07 1.43
N ALA A 64 17.78 -14.98 1.71
CA ALA A 64 17.45 -16.30 2.23
C ALA A 64 16.67 -16.18 3.56
N GLY A 65 15.41 -16.61 3.56
CA GLY A 65 14.51 -16.50 4.72
C GLY A 65 13.94 -15.10 4.99
N VAL A 66 14.22 -14.11 4.13
CA VAL A 66 13.72 -12.74 4.25
C VAL A 66 12.81 -12.44 3.06
N MET A 67 11.53 -12.23 3.35
CA MET A 67 10.53 -11.84 2.36
C MET A 67 10.90 -10.48 1.71
N PRO A 68 10.50 -10.24 0.46
CA PRO A 68 10.58 -8.92 -0.15
C PRO A 68 10.02 -7.81 0.73
N TYR A 69 10.71 -6.68 0.76
CA TYR A 69 10.25 -5.51 1.49
C TYR A 69 9.07 -4.87 0.75
N GLU A 70 7.86 -5.17 1.21
CA GLU A 70 6.61 -4.73 0.56
C GLU A 70 5.71 -3.91 1.49
N LEU A 71 6.14 -3.66 2.74
CA LEU A 71 5.37 -2.91 3.76
C LEU A 71 4.91 -1.51 3.33
N LEU A 72 5.54 -0.92 2.32
CA LEU A 72 5.19 0.39 1.77
C LEU A 72 4.53 0.31 0.37
N LYS A 73 4.15 -0.88 -0.10
CA LYS A 73 3.29 -0.98 -1.27
C LYS A 73 1.91 -0.41 -0.89
N PRO A 74 1.33 0.49 -1.69
CA PRO A 74 0.16 1.26 -1.27
C PRO A 74 -1.08 0.38 -1.03
N PHE A 75 -1.26 -0.64 -1.86
CA PHE A 75 -2.46 -1.47 -1.88
C PHE A 75 -2.20 -2.88 -1.35
N SER A 76 -3.24 -3.52 -0.83
CA SER A 76 -3.18 -4.90 -0.36
C SER A 76 -4.54 -5.58 -0.42
N LYS A 77 -4.58 -6.84 0.04
CA LYS A 77 -5.79 -7.62 0.27
C LYS A 77 -6.01 -7.77 1.77
N SER A 78 -7.22 -8.18 2.16
CA SER A 78 -7.52 -8.55 3.53
C SER A 78 -6.59 -9.66 4.05
N GLY A 79 -6.28 -9.64 5.34
CA GLY A 79 -5.42 -10.63 5.99
C GLY A 79 -4.02 -10.12 6.32
N VAL A 80 -3.16 -11.03 6.79
CA VAL A 80 -1.75 -10.75 7.09
C VAL A 80 -0.93 -10.90 5.81
N THR A 81 -0.67 -9.78 5.15
CA THR A 81 -0.10 -9.77 3.79
C THR A 81 1.33 -9.27 3.71
N GLY A 82 1.79 -8.50 4.70
CA GLY A 82 3.13 -7.88 4.67
C GLY A 82 3.24 -6.70 3.70
N GLN A 83 2.11 -6.15 3.24
CA GLN A 83 2.02 -5.01 2.33
C GLN A 83 0.69 -4.26 2.52
N GLY A 84 0.59 -3.04 1.96
CA GLY A 84 -0.60 -2.20 2.07
C GLY A 84 -0.41 -1.05 3.05
N VAL A 85 -0.79 0.16 2.64
CA VAL A 85 -0.76 1.35 3.48
C VAL A 85 -2.20 1.83 3.68
N PRO A 86 -2.80 1.58 4.86
CA PRO A 86 -4.12 2.11 5.19
C PRO A 86 -4.16 3.63 5.12
N TYR A 87 -5.34 4.18 4.86
CA TYR A 87 -5.54 5.63 4.83
C TYR A 87 -5.40 6.29 6.22
N SER A 88 -5.61 5.51 7.29
CA SER A 88 -5.61 6.00 8.67
C SER A 88 -4.97 4.99 9.64
N ILE A 89 -4.89 5.35 10.92
CA ILE A 89 -4.52 4.39 11.98
C ILE A 89 -5.78 3.59 12.33
N SER A 90 -5.99 2.48 11.63
CA SER A 90 -7.15 1.59 11.79
C SER A 90 -6.91 0.43 12.76
N ILE A 91 -5.65 0.13 13.10
CA ILE A 91 -5.24 -0.91 14.07
C ILE A 91 -3.86 -0.62 14.67
#